data_AF-A0A7X3IB69-F1
#
_entry.id   AF-A0A7X3IB69-F1
#
_cell.length_a   1.000
_cell.length_b   1.000
_cell.length_c   1.000
_cell.angle_alpha   90.00
_cell.angle_beta   90.00
_cell.angle_gamma   90.00
#
_symmetry.space_group_name_H-M   'P 1'
#
loop_
_entity.id
_entity.type
_entity.pdbx_description
1 polymer ?
#
loop_
_entity_poly.entity_id
_entity_poly.type
_entity_poly.pdbx_seq_one_letter_code
_entity_poly.pdbx_strand_id
1 'polypeptide(L)' 'MDLVTPHDVLSAYAQAEISADDAIASLGLNGVRDLILAMAEAGHHLPRPAEADVEAQLAAAMPLLLSVLNDGRGDA' A
#
# COMPACT_ATOMS: atom_id res chain seq x y z
N MET A 1 13.35 -11.24 -26.44
CA MET A 1 12.88 -10.25 -25.46
C MET A 1 11.47 -10.66 -25.11
N ASP A 2 11.24 -11.09 -23.88
CA ASP A 2 9.89 -11.37 -23.42
C ASP A 2 9.17 -10.02 -23.22
N LEU A 3 7.93 -9.93 -23.70
CA LEU A 3 7.12 -8.74 -23.58
C LEU A 3 6.57 -8.69 -22.15
N VAL A 4 7.10 -7.79 -21.32
CA VAL A 4 6.55 -7.54 -19.99
C VAL A 4 5.25 -6.76 -20.14
N THR A 5 4.15 -7.35 -19.69
CA THR A 5 2.82 -6.73 -19.73
C THR A 5 2.49 -6.05 -18.41
N PRO A 6 1.52 -5.10 -18.38
CA PRO A 6 1.04 -4.53 -17.13
C PRO A 6 0.55 -5.58 -16.12
N HIS A 7 -0.03 -6.68 -16.61
CA HIS A 7 -0.49 -7.78 -15.77
C HIS A 7 0.68 -8.49 -15.06
N ASP A 8 1.83 -8.64 -15.72
CA ASP A 8 3.01 -9.26 -15.13
C ASP A 8 3.56 -8.40 -13.98
N VAL A 9 3.60 -7.07 -14.17
CA VAL A 9 4.04 -6.13 -13.13
C VAL A 9 3.10 -6.15 -11.93
N LEU A 10 1.78 -6.11 -12.16
CA LEU A 10 0.79 -6.18 -11.09
C LEU A 10 0.84 -7.53 -10.35
N SER A 11 1.06 -8.63 -11.08
CA SER A 11 1.22 -9.97 -10.49
C SER A 11 2.48 -10.08 -9.63
N ALA A 12 3.60 -9.52 -10.08
CA ALA A 12 4.84 -9.48 -9.30
C ALA A 12 4.68 -8.63 -8.03
N TYR A 13 4.00 -7.48 -8.13
CA TYR A 13 3.68 -6.66 -6.96
C TYR A 13 2.73 -7.37 -5.98
N ALA A 14 1.70 -8.05 -6.48
CA ALA A 14 0.77 -8.84 -5.65
C ALA A 14 1.48 -9.92 -4.84
N GLN A 15 2.53 -10.52 -5.42
CA GLN A 15 3.36 -11.55 -4.81
C GLN A 15 4.50 -10.98 -3.94
N ALA A 16 4.57 -9.66 -3.78
CA ALA A 16 5.62 -8.95 -3.07
C ALA A 16 7.03 -9.21 -3.63
N GLU A 17 7.15 -9.53 -4.93
CA GLU A 17 8.43 -9.73 -5.61
C GLU A 17 9.11 -8.40 -5.97
N ILE A 18 8.31 -7.35 -6.15
CA ILE A 18 8.76 -5.99 -6.41
C ILE A 18 8.12 -5.00 -5.44
N SER A 19 8.77 -3.86 -5.22
CA SER A 19 8.23 -2.80 -4.37
C SER A 19 7.10 -2.04 -5.05
N ALA A 20 6.33 -1.26 -4.27
CA ALA A 20 5.31 -0.37 -4.81
C ALA A 20 5.93 0.69 -5.74
N ASP A 21 7.10 1.23 -5.38
CA ASP A 21 7.80 2.25 -6.17
C ASP A 21 8.26 1.70 -7.53
N ASP A 22 8.77 0.45 -7.56
CA ASP A 22 9.16 -0.21 -8.80
C ASP A 22 7.94 -0.47 -9.71
N ALA A 23 6.82 -0.90 -9.12
CA ALA A 23 5.57 -1.12 -9.85
C ALA A 23 5.02 0.19 -10.42
N ILE A 24 5.03 1.27 -9.63
CA ILE A 24 4.59 2.62 -10.06
C ILE A 24 5.44 3.13 -11.22
N ALA A 25 6.77 3.01 -11.11
CA ALA A 25 7.69 3.45 -12.15
C ALA A 25 7.51 2.63 -13.44
N SER A 26 7.36 1.31 -13.32
CA SER A 26 7.21 0.41 -14.48
C SER A 26 5.89 0.62 -15.23
N LEU A 27 4.82 0.97 -14.51
CA LEU A 27 3.50 1.21 -15.07
C LEU A 27 3.24 2.68 -15.44
N GLY A 28 4.15 3.60 -15.10
CA GLY A 28 3.98 5.03 -15.36
C GLY A 28 2.84 5.67 -14.56
N LEU A 29 2.62 5.21 -13.32
CA LEU A 29 1.54 5.69 -12.45
C LEU A 29 1.97 6.94 -11.67
N ASN A 30 1.01 7.74 -11.19
CA ASN A 30 1.31 8.97 -10.45
C ASN A 30 1.51 8.74 -8.95
N GLY A 31 1.38 7.50 -8.47
CA GLY A 31 1.61 7.14 -7.09
C GLY A 31 0.82 5.93 -6.62
N VAL A 32 0.86 5.69 -5.30
CA VAL A 32 0.31 4.49 -4.66
C VAL A 32 -1.20 4.35 -4.86
N ARG A 33 -1.96 5.46 -4.92
CA ARG A 33 -3.41 5.40 -5.15
C ARG A 33 -3.75 4.81 -6.52
N ASP A 34 -3.02 5.24 -7.55
CA ASP A 34 -3.22 4.74 -8.92
C ASP A 34 -2.83 3.26 -9.00
N LEU A 35 -1.79 2.85 -8.26
CA LEU A 35 -1.41 1.44 -8.15
C LEU A 35 -2.51 0.60 -7.48
N ILE A 36 -3.11 1.08 -6.39
CA ILE A 36 -4.22 0.37 -5.71
C ILE A 36 -5.43 0.22 -6.63
N LEU A 37 -5.76 1.27 -7.41
CA LEU A 37 -6.84 1.21 -8.40
C LEU A 37 -6.54 0.17 -9.49
N ALA A 38 -5.34 0.19 -10.07
CA ALA A 38 -4.92 -0.77 -11.08
C ALA A 38 -4.96 -2.22 -10.56
N MET A 39 -4.53 -2.44 -9.31
CA MET A 39 -4.61 -3.74 -8.64
C MET A 39 -6.05 -4.23 -8.49
N ALA A 40 -6.96 -3.34 -8.04
CA ALA A 40 -8.37 -3.67 -7.88
C ALA A 40 -9.05 -3.96 -9.22
N GLU A 41 -8.78 -3.16 -10.26
CA GLU A 41 -9.31 -3.37 -11.61
C GLU A 41 -8.81 -4.67 -12.24
N ALA A 42 -7.55 -5.05 -11.96
CA ALA A 42 -6.97 -6.31 -12.42
C ALA A 42 -7.38 -7.53 -11.56
N GLY A 43 -8.11 -7.33 -10.46
CA GLY A 43 -8.53 -8.41 -9.56
C GLY A 43 -7.41 -8.99 -8.70
N HIS A 44 -6.28 -8.28 -8.55
CA HIS A 44 -5.19 -8.68 -7.68
C HIS A 44 -5.43 -8.21 -6.24
N HIS A 45 -5.00 -9.03 -5.28
CA HIS A 45 -4.92 -8.62 -3.89
C HIS A 45 -3.68 -7.76 -3.66
N LEU A 46 -3.78 -6.79 -2.76
CA LEU A 46 -2.61 -6.05 -2.30
C LEU A 46 -1.67 -6.99 -1.53
N PRO A 47 -0.35 -6.82 -1.68
CA PRO A 47 0.61 -7.62 -0.94
C PRO A 47 0.40 -7.41 0.56
N ARG A 48 0.44 -8.51 1.33
CA ARG A 48 0.31 -8.44 2.78
C ARG A 48 1.64 -7.94 3.37
N PRO A 49 1.65 -6.82 4.12
CA PRO A 49 2.86 -6.36 4.79
C PRO A 49 3.33 -7.37 5.84
N ALA A 50 4.63 -7.39 6.13
CA ALA A 50 5.17 -8.22 7.18
C ALA A 50 4.61 -7.80 8.55
N GLU A 51 4.44 -8.75 9.47
CA GLU A 51 3.87 -8.50 10.80
C GLU A 51 4.66 -7.43 11.56
N ALA A 52 5.99 -7.46 11.49
CA ALA A 52 6.86 -6.46 12.09
C ALA A 52 6.62 -5.04 11.55
N ASP A 53 6.34 -4.89 10.25
CA ASP A 53 6.04 -3.60 9.63
C ASP A 53 4.68 -3.08 10.11
N VAL A 54 3.70 -3.97 10.25
CA VAL A 54 2.38 -3.63 10.80
C VAL A 54 2.52 -3.16 12.24
N GLU A 55 3.28 -3.87 13.07
CA GLU A 55 3.53 -3.49 14.46
C GLU A 55 4.22 -2.13 14.56
N ALA A 56 5.24 -1.87 13.73
CA ALA A 56 5.94 -0.59 13.69
C ALA A 56 5.02 0.56 13.27
N GLN A 57 4.19 0.36 12.24
CA GLN A 57 3.19 1.33 11.82
C GLN A 57 2.15 1.59 12.90
N LEU A 58 1.70 0.54 13.60
CA LEU A 58 0.75 0.67 14.69
C LEU A 58 1.34 1.45 15.85
N ALA A 59 2.58 1.16 16.25
CA ALA A 59 3.29 1.87 17.30
C ALA A 59 3.48 3.36 16.98
N ALA A 60 3.74 3.70 15.72
CA ALA A 60 3.86 5.08 15.27
C ALA A 60 2.50 5.81 15.22
N ALA A 61 1.44 5.13 14.78
CA ALA A 61 0.12 5.74 14.58
C ALA A 61 -0.71 5.85 15.87
N MET A 62 -0.59 4.89 16.80
CA MET A 62 -1.46 4.79 17.97
C MET A 62 -1.44 6.04 18.87
N PRO A 63 -0.28 6.64 19.19
CA PRO A 63 -0.25 7.87 19.99
C PRO A 63 -0.98 9.04 19.32
N LEU A 64 -0.87 9.17 18.00
CA LEU A 64 -1.55 10.20 17.22
C LEU A 64 -3.07 10.01 17.25
N LEU A 65 -3.52 8.77 17.07
CA LEU A 65 -4.94 8.41 17.13
C LEU A 65 -5.53 8.68 18.53
N LEU A 66 -4.79 8.32 19.59
CA LEU A 66 -5.20 8.58 20.97
C LEU A 66 -5.27 10.08 21.29
N SER A 67 -4.36 10.90 20.75
CA SER A 67 -4.43 12.36 20.89
C SER A 67 -5.75 12.90 20.35
N VAL A 68 -6.11 12.56 19.11
CA VAL A 68 -7.34 13.02 18.47
C VAL A 68 -8.59 12.61 19.26
N LEU A 69 -8.60 11.38 19.79
CA LEU A 69 -9.72 10.88 20.59
C LEU A 69 -9.86 11.57 21.95
N ASN A 70 -8.74 11.99 22.54
CA ASN A 70 -8.73 12.69 23.83
C ASN A 70 -9.06 14.18 23.66
N ASP A 71 -8.57 14.81 22.60
CA ASP A 71 -8.83 16.23 22.27
C ASP A 71 -10.32 16.46 21.94
N GLY A 72 -11.00 15.48 21.34
CA GLY A 72 -12.44 15.52 21.08
C GLY A 72 -13.34 15.33 22.32
N ARG A 73 -12.76 15.02 23.49
CA ARG A 73 -13.49 14.71 24.74
C ARG A 73 -13.47 15.86 25.76
N GLY A 74 -13.01 17.04 25.35
CA GLY A 74 -12.75 18.19 26.23
C GLY A 74 -13.93 19.10 26.57
N ASP A 75 -15.06 19.07 25.84
CA ASP A 75 -16.16 20.04 26.03
C ASP A 75 -17.55 19.37 26.13
N ALA A 76 -17.78 18.55 27.16
CA ALA A 76 -19.12 18.08 27.53
C ALA A 76 -19.38 18.18 29.03
#